data_AF-A0A949ZQ42-F1
#
_entry.id   AF-A0A949ZQ42-F1
#
_cell.length_a   1.000
_cell.length_b   1.000
_cell.length_c   1.000
_cell.angle_alpha   90.00
_cell.angle_beta   90.00
_cell.angle_gamma   90.00
#
_symmetry.space_group_name_H-M   'P 1'
#
loop_
_entity.id
_entity.type
_entity.pdbx_description
1 polymer ?
#
loop_
_entity_poly.entity_id
_entity_poly.type
_entity_poly.pdbx_seq_one_letter_code
_entity_poly.pdbx_strand_id
1 'polypeptide(L)'
;MSQRLGDLLIKAKVITPEQLAQAIKTQKENGGARLGSVLVRLGFVTDDQVTNFLSRQYGVPAVNLSNFALDPSVTKLVPHETARRYQLLALSRVGSSLTIAMADPTNVFAMDDVKFMTGFNIEPVVAAETSIMEAIERAYVGPQQDDLEDLMATLGDEADVELTTVEEQEMALSDLEKAAEEAPIVKLVNLVLTDAVRRGASDIHIEPYEKEYRVRFRIDGILQNVMSPSLK
;
A
#
# COMPACT_ATOMS: atom_id res chain seq x y z
N MET A 1 27.23 -24.55 0.79
CA MET A 1 26.72 -23.87 2.00
C MET A 1 26.27 -22.48 1.58
N SER A 2 24.97 -22.18 1.63
CA SER A 2 24.46 -20.83 1.37
C SER A 2 25.12 -19.87 2.38
N GLN A 3 25.81 -18.84 1.90
CA GLN A 3 26.44 -17.86 2.78
C GLN A 3 25.34 -17.05 3.49
N ARG A 4 25.42 -16.92 4.81
CA ARG A 4 24.44 -16.16 5.58
C ARG A 4 24.53 -14.68 5.21
N LEU A 5 23.39 -13.99 5.17
CA LEU A 5 23.31 -12.56 4.86
C LEU A 5 24.27 -11.70 5.70
N GLY A 6 24.37 -11.96 7.01
CA GLY A 6 25.27 -11.23 7.90
C GLY A 6 26.74 -11.38 7.51
N ASP A 7 27.17 -12.58 7.13
CA ASP A 7 28.56 -12.83 6.70
C ASP A 7 28.87 -12.15 5.37
N LEU A 8 27.89 -12.13 4.45
CA LEU A 8 27.99 -11.42 3.17
C LEU A 8 28.17 -9.91 3.37
N LEU A 9 27.39 -9.33 4.30
CA LEU A 9 27.45 -7.90 4.61
C LEU A 9 28.78 -7.51 5.29
N ILE A 10 29.31 -8.35 6.19
CA ILE A 10 30.63 -8.13 6.81
C ILE A 10 31.74 -8.22 5.77
N LYS A 11 31.73 -9.25 4.90
CA LYS A 11 32.74 -9.42 3.85
C LYS A 11 32.77 -8.23 2.89
N ALA A 12 31.60 -7.67 2.59
CA ALA A 12 31.47 -6.48 1.76
C ALA A 12 31.75 -5.17 2.51
N LYS A 13 32.12 -5.24 3.81
CA LYS A 13 32.38 -4.09 4.69
C LYS A 13 31.21 -3.11 4.79
N VAL A 14 29.99 -3.60 4.60
CA VAL A 14 28.77 -2.79 4.73
C VAL A 14 28.41 -2.63 6.21
N ILE A 15 28.63 -3.67 7.01
CA ILE A 15 28.42 -3.66 8.46
C ILE A 15 29.65 -4.18 9.20
N THR A 16 29.81 -3.75 10.45
CA THR A 16 30.84 -4.30 11.35
C THR A 16 30.34 -5.54 12.11
N PRO A 17 31.23 -6.39 12.64
CA PRO A 17 30.84 -7.51 13.50
C PRO A 17 30.01 -7.09 14.72
N GLU A 18 30.29 -5.90 15.28
CA GLU A 18 29.57 -5.33 16.42
C GLU A 18 28.14 -4.95 16.02
N GLN A 19 27.96 -4.31 14.87
CA GLN A 19 26.64 -3.98 14.31
C GLN A 19 25.82 -5.24 14.02
N LEU A 20 26.45 -6.29 13.48
CA LEU A 20 25.78 -7.59 13.27
C LEU A 20 25.34 -8.21 14.60
N ALA A 21 26.20 -8.20 15.62
CA ALA A 21 25.87 -8.73 16.94
C ALA A 21 24.70 -7.98 17.58
N GLN A 22 24.69 -6.64 17.47
CA GLN A 22 23.57 -5.81 17.91
C GLN A 22 22.28 -6.16 17.17
N ALA A 23 22.33 -6.27 15.84
CA ALA A 23 21.15 -6.63 15.04
C ALA A 23 20.60 -8.01 15.40
N ILE A 24 21.44 -9.02 15.61
CA ILE A 24 21.02 -10.36 16.05
C ILE A 24 20.38 -10.32 17.44
N LYS A 25 20.89 -9.48 18.36
CA LYS A 25 20.28 -9.30 19.68
C LYS A 25 18.87 -8.71 19.55
N THR A 26 18.73 -7.62 18.81
CA THR A 26 17.43 -6.97 18.53
C THR A 26 16.48 -7.90 17.79
N GLN A 27 16.98 -8.76 16.90
CA GLN A 27 16.19 -9.77 16.20
C GLN A 27 15.53 -10.77 17.17
N LYS A 28 16.28 -11.24 18.17
CA LYS A 28 15.78 -12.16 19.20
C LYS A 28 14.76 -11.48 20.12
N GLU A 29 14.99 -10.22 20.47
CA GLU A 29 14.08 -9.41 21.30
C GLU A 29 12.74 -9.15 20.57
N ASN A 30 12.78 -8.91 19.26
CA ASN A 30 11.60 -8.66 18.43
C ASN A 30 10.91 -9.93 17.90
N GLY A 31 11.06 -11.07 18.56
CA GLY A 31 10.29 -12.28 18.25
C GLY A 31 10.62 -12.95 16.91
N GLY A 32 11.81 -12.74 16.34
CA GLY A 32 12.26 -13.46 15.15
C GLY A 32 12.00 -12.76 13.81
N ALA A 33 11.90 -11.43 13.81
CA ALA A 33 11.92 -10.62 12.57
C ALA A 33 13.12 -10.99 11.67
N ARG A 34 13.08 -10.69 10.37
CA ARG A 34 14.22 -11.01 9.50
C ARG A 34 15.43 -10.13 9.81
N LEU A 35 16.61 -10.70 9.69
CA LEU A 35 17.86 -9.98 9.98
C LEU A 35 18.02 -8.73 9.09
N GLY A 36 17.66 -8.84 7.81
CA GLY A 36 17.73 -7.73 6.85
C GLY A 36 16.86 -6.54 7.28
N SER A 37 15.61 -6.77 7.66
CA SER A 37 14.70 -5.71 8.10
C SER A 37 15.13 -5.08 9.43
N VAL A 38 15.70 -5.86 10.35
CA VAL A 38 16.29 -5.32 11.59
C VAL A 38 17.50 -4.43 11.29
N LEU A 39 18.37 -4.83 10.37
CA LEU A 39 19.54 -4.02 9.98
C LEU A 39 19.13 -2.68 9.34
N VAL A 40 18.08 -2.69 8.50
CA VAL A 40 17.51 -1.46 7.92
C VAL A 40 16.93 -0.56 9.01
N ARG A 41 16.14 -1.13 9.93
CA ARG A 41 15.51 -0.37 11.04
C ARG A 41 16.55 0.27 11.97
N LEU A 42 17.68 -0.39 12.19
CA LEU A 42 18.80 0.15 12.98
C LEU A 42 19.63 1.19 12.21
N GLY A 43 19.33 1.42 10.93
CA GLY A 43 20.05 2.37 10.07
C GLY A 43 21.45 1.89 9.66
N PHE A 44 21.75 0.60 9.79
CA PHE A 44 23.07 0.06 9.45
C PHE A 44 23.23 -0.24 7.96
N VAL A 45 22.11 -0.47 7.27
CA VAL A 45 22.06 -0.78 5.83
C VAL A 45 20.83 -0.14 5.19
N THR A 46 20.87 0.05 3.88
CA THR A 46 19.69 0.47 3.10
C THR A 46 18.94 -0.74 2.51
N ASP A 47 17.67 -0.56 2.15
CA ASP A 47 16.87 -1.58 1.48
C ASP A 47 17.50 -2.06 0.16
N ASP A 48 18.09 -1.14 -0.60
CA ASP A 48 18.79 -1.46 -1.85
C ASP A 48 20.01 -2.34 -1.59
N GLN A 49 20.78 -2.05 -0.53
CA GLN A 49 21.91 -2.89 -0.17
C GLN A 49 21.42 -4.30 0.19
N VAL A 50 20.45 -4.41 1.09
CA VAL A 50 19.89 -5.70 1.51
C VAL A 50 19.39 -6.50 0.30
N THR A 51 18.59 -5.87 -0.57
CA THR A 51 18.02 -6.50 -1.76
C THR A 51 19.11 -7.06 -2.69
N ASN A 52 20.17 -6.30 -2.92
CA ASN A 52 21.31 -6.74 -3.74
C ASN A 52 22.03 -7.95 -3.15
N PHE A 53 22.21 -8.00 -1.82
CA PHE A 53 22.80 -9.17 -1.16
C PHE A 53 21.87 -10.39 -1.18
N LEU A 54 20.57 -10.19 -0.98
CA LEU A 54 19.57 -11.26 -1.07
C LEU A 54 19.55 -11.87 -2.48
N SER A 55 19.64 -11.04 -3.53
CA SER A 55 19.69 -11.51 -4.91
C SER A 55 20.87 -12.44 -5.15
N ARG A 56 22.06 -12.07 -4.66
CA ARG A 56 23.27 -12.90 -4.75
C ARG A 56 23.17 -14.18 -3.91
N GLN A 57 22.53 -14.09 -2.75
CA GLN A 57 22.37 -15.24 -1.85
C GLN A 57 21.41 -16.29 -2.42
N TYR A 58 20.32 -15.85 -3.03
CA TYR A 58 19.27 -16.74 -3.56
C TYR A 58 19.40 -17.04 -5.04
N GLY A 59 20.22 -16.29 -5.79
CA GLY A 59 20.41 -16.49 -7.22
C GLY A 59 19.22 -16.03 -8.08
N VAL A 60 18.42 -15.09 -7.58
CA VAL A 60 17.24 -14.55 -8.28
C VAL A 60 17.35 -13.04 -8.49
N PRO A 61 16.67 -12.46 -9.49
CA PRO A 61 16.74 -11.02 -9.76
C PRO A 61 16.24 -10.17 -8.60
N ALA A 62 16.86 -9.00 -8.41
CA ALA A 62 16.43 -7.97 -7.46
C ALA A 62 15.48 -6.97 -8.12
N VAL A 63 14.53 -6.45 -7.35
CA VAL A 63 13.67 -5.35 -7.76
C VAL A 63 13.60 -4.29 -6.67
N ASN A 64 13.63 -3.02 -7.07
CA ASN A 64 13.34 -1.90 -6.17
C ASN A 64 11.86 -1.54 -6.34
N LEU A 65 11.09 -1.65 -5.25
CA LEU A 65 9.64 -1.42 -5.24
C LEU A 65 9.25 0.04 -4.96
N SER A 66 10.19 0.88 -4.54
CA SER A 66 9.90 2.28 -4.22
C SER A 66 9.46 3.06 -5.45
N ASN A 67 10.10 2.81 -6.61
CA ASN A 67 9.81 3.50 -7.88
C ASN A 67 9.07 2.62 -8.90
N PHE A 68 8.61 1.44 -8.50
CA PHE A 68 7.94 0.53 -9.43
C PHE A 68 6.49 0.94 -9.64
N ALA A 69 6.10 1.17 -10.89
CA ALA A 69 4.71 1.46 -11.24
C ALA A 69 3.88 0.17 -11.15
N LEU A 70 3.02 0.09 -10.13
CA LEU A 70 2.19 -1.08 -9.89
C LEU A 70 0.91 -0.99 -10.72
N ASP A 71 0.67 -1.98 -11.57
CA ASP A 71 -0.58 -2.13 -12.31
C ASP A 71 -1.65 -2.75 -11.36
N PRO A 72 -2.72 -2.02 -11.01
CA PRO A 72 -3.76 -2.54 -10.12
C PRO A 72 -4.42 -3.82 -10.63
N SER A 73 -4.45 -4.04 -11.95
CA SER A 73 -5.03 -5.26 -12.53
C SER A 73 -4.21 -6.51 -12.23
N VAL A 74 -2.88 -6.35 -12.10
CA VAL A 74 -1.95 -7.44 -11.76
C VAL A 74 -1.87 -7.62 -10.25
N THR A 75 -1.76 -6.53 -9.49
CA THR A 75 -1.70 -6.58 -8.02
C THR A 75 -2.91 -7.32 -7.45
N LYS A 76 -4.12 -7.01 -7.94
CA LYS A 76 -5.38 -7.60 -7.45
C LYS A 76 -5.54 -9.10 -7.76
N LEU A 77 -4.65 -9.71 -8.54
CA LEU A 77 -4.63 -11.17 -8.75
C LEU A 77 -4.33 -11.91 -7.45
N VAL A 78 -3.60 -11.28 -6.52
CA VAL A 78 -3.35 -11.81 -5.19
C VAL A 78 -4.21 -11.02 -4.19
N PRO A 79 -5.01 -11.68 -3.33
CA PRO A 79 -5.74 -10.99 -2.28
C PRO A 79 -4.79 -10.33 -1.26
N HIS A 80 -5.20 -9.18 -0.72
CA HIS A 80 -4.42 -8.41 0.25
C HIS A 80 -3.96 -9.25 1.45
N GLU A 81 -4.85 -10.10 2.00
CA GLU A 81 -4.51 -10.96 3.13
C GLU A 81 -3.39 -11.96 2.79
N THR A 82 -3.43 -12.55 1.58
CA THR A 82 -2.40 -13.46 1.08
C THR A 82 -1.08 -12.72 0.85
N ALA A 83 -1.13 -11.54 0.23
CA ALA A 83 0.03 -10.69 -0.01
C ALA A 83 0.73 -10.33 1.31
N ARG A 84 -0.03 -9.92 2.33
CA ARG A 84 0.48 -9.55 3.66
C ARG A 84 1.00 -10.76 4.44
N ARG A 85 0.27 -11.88 4.42
CA ARG A 85 0.65 -13.11 5.12
C ARG A 85 1.97 -13.69 4.60
N TYR A 86 2.13 -13.74 3.28
CA TYR A 86 3.32 -14.28 2.66
C TYR A 86 4.40 -13.23 2.34
N GLN A 87 4.13 -11.97 2.67
CA GLN A 87 5.03 -10.84 2.41
C GLN A 87 5.50 -10.84 0.95
N LEU A 88 4.53 -10.83 0.05
CA LEU A 88 4.74 -10.87 -1.39
C LEU A 88 3.81 -9.91 -2.13
N LEU A 89 4.24 -9.51 -3.33
CA LEU A 89 3.49 -8.59 -4.19
C LEU A 89 3.59 -9.04 -5.65
N ALA A 90 2.44 -9.12 -6.34
CA ALA A 90 2.42 -9.35 -7.77
C ALA A 90 2.81 -8.07 -8.53
N LEU A 91 3.78 -8.16 -9.44
CA LEU A 91 4.34 -7.00 -10.13
C LEU A 91 3.92 -6.90 -11.58
N SER A 92 4.05 -8.01 -12.31
CA SER A 92 3.78 -8.05 -13.74
C SER A 92 3.31 -9.42 -14.18
N ARG A 93 2.48 -9.46 -15.21
CA ARG A 93 2.03 -10.70 -15.84
C ARG A 93 2.43 -10.68 -17.32
N VAL A 94 3.10 -11.74 -17.77
CA VAL A 94 3.47 -11.93 -19.18
C VAL A 94 3.00 -13.30 -19.63
N GLY A 95 1.97 -13.33 -20.48
CA GLY A 95 1.36 -14.59 -20.92
C GLY A 95 0.80 -15.40 -19.75
N SER A 96 1.39 -16.56 -19.49
CA SER A 96 1.06 -17.46 -18.37
C SER A 96 2.02 -17.35 -17.19
N SER A 97 2.98 -16.43 -17.22
CA SER A 97 3.92 -16.16 -16.13
C SER A 97 3.48 -14.94 -15.31
N LEU A 98 3.53 -15.05 -13.98
CA LEU A 98 3.30 -14.00 -13.01
C LEU A 98 4.59 -13.75 -12.22
N THR A 99 5.14 -12.56 -12.35
CA THR A 99 6.30 -12.12 -11.58
C THR A 99 5.85 -11.63 -10.20
N ILE A 100 6.43 -12.19 -9.14
CA ILE A 100 6.13 -11.80 -7.76
C ILE A 100 7.39 -11.35 -7.04
N ALA A 101 7.31 -10.23 -6.32
CA ALA A 101 8.34 -9.82 -5.37
C ALA A 101 8.13 -10.53 -4.04
N MET A 102 9.19 -11.11 -3.49
CA MET A 102 9.18 -11.81 -2.20
C MET A 102 10.39 -11.42 -1.36
N ALA A 103 10.21 -11.35 -0.03
CA ALA A 103 11.32 -11.21 0.91
C ALA A 103 12.14 -12.51 0.99
N ASP A 104 11.51 -13.64 0.63
CA ASP A 104 12.09 -14.97 0.70
C ASP A 104 11.67 -15.88 -0.45
N PRO A 105 12.50 -15.97 -1.50
CA PRO A 105 12.25 -16.87 -2.62
C PRO A 105 12.36 -18.36 -2.26
N THR A 106 12.84 -18.69 -1.06
CA THR A 106 12.95 -20.10 -0.64
C THR A 106 11.65 -20.65 -0.06
N ASN A 107 10.64 -19.80 0.14
CA ASN A 107 9.33 -20.21 0.60
C ASN A 107 8.51 -20.82 -0.55
N VAL A 108 8.77 -22.10 -0.84
CA VAL A 108 8.10 -22.85 -1.91
C VAL A 108 6.59 -22.95 -1.67
N PHE A 109 6.15 -23.08 -0.41
CA PHE A 109 4.71 -23.13 -0.09
C PHE A 109 3.98 -21.85 -0.49
N ALA A 110 4.57 -20.67 -0.24
CA ALA A 110 3.97 -19.41 -0.67
C ALA A 110 3.87 -19.32 -2.19
N MET A 111 4.90 -19.78 -2.92
CA MET A 111 4.88 -19.80 -4.38
C MET A 111 3.82 -20.78 -4.92
N ASP A 112 3.71 -21.97 -4.34
CA ASP A 112 2.73 -22.97 -4.75
C ASP A 112 1.28 -22.54 -4.46
N ASP A 113 1.02 -21.90 -3.30
CA ASP A 113 -0.29 -21.37 -2.96
C ASP A 113 -0.71 -20.26 -3.94
N VAL A 114 0.19 -19.32 -4.25
CA VAL A 114 -0.08 -18.25 -5.22
C VAL A 114 -0.26 -18.84 -6.62
N LYS A 115 0.54 -19.84 -7.00
CA LYS A 115 0.38 -20.57 -8.26
C LYS A 115 -0.99 -21.23 -8.37
N PHE A 116 -1.42 -21.94 -7.33
CA PHE A 116 -2.70 -22.65 -7.32
C PHE A 116 -3.88 -21.67 -7.38
N MET A 117 -3.80 -20.58 -6.61
CA MET A 117 -4.84 -19.55 -6.56
C MET A 117 -4.98 -18.76 -7.86
N THR A 118 -3.85 -18.41 -8.49
CA THR A 118 -3.85 -17.54 -9.67
C THR A 118 -3.83 -18.30 -11.01
N GLY A 119 -3.41 -19.57 -11.01
CA GLY A 119 -3.25 -20.40 -12.20
C GLY A 119 -2.02 -20.04 -13.06
N PHE A 120 -1.18 -19.11 -12.64
CA PHE A 120 0.02 -18.68 -13.38
C PHE A 120 1.28 -19.39 -12.91
N ASN A 121 2.25 -19.53 -13.81
CA ASN A 121 3.61 -19.90 -13.44
C ASN A 121 4.26 -18.75 -12.68
N ILE A 122 4.90 -19.03 -11.56
CA ILE A 122 5.44 -18.00 -10.67
C ILE A 122 6.91 -17.77 -10.98
N GLU A 123 7.27 -16.51 -11.21
CA GLU A 123 8.64 -16.04 -11.40
C GLU A 123 9.04 -15.15 -10.23
N PRO A 124 9.82 -15.65 -9.25
CA PRO A 124 10.14 -14.88 -8.06
C PRO A 124 11.27 -13.87 -8.32
N VAL A 125 11.11 -12.66 -7.79
CA VAL A 125 12.15 -11.65 -7.65
C VAL A 125 12.28 -11.26 -6.17
N VAL A 126 13.46 -10.81 -5.75
CA VAL A 126 13.70 -10.39 -4.36
C VAL A 126 13.58 -8.89 -4.18
N ALA A 127 13.01 -8.52 -3.05
CA ALA A 127 13.04 -7.16 -2.51
C ALA A 127 13.17 -7.21 -0.99
N ALA A 128 13.58 -6.10 -0.38
CA ALA A 128 13.60 -5.97 1.06
C ALA A 128 12.18 -6.09 1.64
N GLU A 129 12.07 -6.73 2.81
CA GLU A 129 10.79 -6.96 3.49
C GLU A 129 10.03 -5.65 3.76
N THR A 130 10.75 -4.63 4.22
CA THR A 130 10.29 -3.25 4.42
C THR A 130 9.69 -2.67 3.15
N SER A 131 10.41 -2.73 2.03
CA SER A 131 9.92 -2.24 0.74
C SER A 131 8.69 -3.01 0.24
N ILE A 132 8.60 -4.33 0.50
CA ILE A 132 7.43 -5.13 0.12
C ILE A 132 6.21 -4.72 0.94
N MET A 133 6.37 -4.57 2.26
CA MET A 133 5.28 -4.16 3.13
C MET A 133 4.75 -2.77 2.74
N GLU A 134 5.64 -1.80 2.51
CA GLU A 134 5.26 -0.46 2.02
C GLU A 134 4.54 -0.51 0.67
N ALA A 135 5.01 -1.36 -0.25
CA ALA A 135 4.38 -1.52 -1.55
C ALA A 135 3.01 -2.21 -1.46
N ILE A 136 2.82 -3.16 -0.53
CA ILE A 136 1.52 -3.77 -0.25
C ILE A 136 0.55 -2.70 0.26
N GLU A 137 0.95 -1.89 1.25
CA GLU A 137 0.10 -0.82 1.77
C GLU A 137 -0.30 0.15 0.63
N ARG A 138 0.68 0.61 -0.17
CA ARG A 138 0.43 1.49 -1.34
C ARG A 138 -0.53 0.87 -2.36
N ALA A 139 -0.45 -0.43 -2.59
CA ALA A 139 -1.18 -1.10 -3.67
C ALA A 139 -2.61 -1.51 -3.29
N TYR A 140 -2.86 -1.84 -2.02
CA TYR A 140 -4.16 -2.37 -1.58
C TYR A 140 -4.95 -1.41 -0.69
N VAL A 141 -4.28 -0.53 0.06
CA VAL A 141 -4.96 0.34 1.05
C VAL A 141 -5.34 1.70 0.46
N GLY A 142 -4.78 2.07 -0.70
CA GLY A 142 -4.88 3.42 -1.27
C GLY A 142 -4.05 4.43 -0.47
N PRO A 143 -3.91 5.69 -0.93
CA PRO A 143 -3.19 6.71 -0.16
C PRO A 143 -3.78 6.77 1.26
N GLN A 144 -2.91 6.60 2.25
CA GLN A 144 -3.26 6.61 3.66
C GLN A 144 -3.72 8.01 4.08
N GLN A 145 -4.46 8.07 5.19
CA GLN A 145 -5.07 9.26 5.78
C GLN A 145 -4.11 10.47 5.98
N ASP A 146 -2.80 10.26 5.97
CA ASP A 146 -1.82 11.34 6.04
C ASP A 146 -1.88 12.28 4.81
N ASP A 147 -2.20 11.75 3.63
CA ASP A 147 -2.44 12.59 2.44
C ASP A 147 -3.78 13.35 2.56
N LEU A 148 -4.72 12.91 3.38
CA LEU A 148 -6.01 13.58 3.57
C LEU A 148 -5.85 14.85 4.40
N GLU A 149 -4.98 14.84 5.41
CA GLU A 149 -4.68 16.01 6.24
C GLU A 149 -3.85 17.04 5.46
N ASP A 150 -2.87 16.59 4.66
CA ASP A 150 -2.11 17.45 3.75
C ASP A 150 -2.94 17.99 2.58
N LEU A 151 -3.86 17.20 2.00
CA LEU A 151 -4.80 17.68 0.98
C LEU A 151 -5.82 18.67 1.56
N MET A 152 -6.29 18.46 2.80
CA MET A 152 -7.17 19.43 3.48
C MET A 152 -6.44 20.73 3.84
N ALA A 153 -5.15 20.67 4.17
CA ALA A 153 -4.32 21.86 4.37
C ALA A 153 -4.11 22.64 3.06
N THR A 154 -3.90 21.92 1.94
CA THR A 154 -3.71 22.54 0.62
C THR A 154 -5.00 23.15 0.06
N LEU A 155 -6.15 22.52 0.31
CA LEU A 155 -7.48 23.04 -0.07
C LEU A 155 -7.94 24.23 0.81
N GLY A 156 -7.29 24.48 1.95
CA GLY A 156 -7.58 25.61 2.82
C GLY A 156 -7.10 26.95 2.27
N ASP A 157 -6.06 26.94 1.43
CA ASP A 157 -5.40 28.15 0.90
C ASP A 157 -5.87 28.55 -0.52
N GLU A 158 -6.58 27.70 -1.26
CA GLU A 158 -7.07 27.99 -2.62
C GLU A 158 -8.58 28.29 -2.71
N ALA A 159 -9.20 28.73 -1.60
CA ALA A 159 -10.60 29.14 -1.59
C ALA A 159 -10.79 30.61 -2.00
N ASP A 160 -10.33 30.97 -3.20
CA ASP A 160 -10.78 32.14 -3.95
C ASP A 160 -11.37 31.65 -5.28
N VAL A 161 -12.52 30.98 -5.20
CA VAL A 161 -13.32 30.65 -6.39
C VAL A 161 -14.54 31.57 -6.37
N GLU A 162 -14.45 32.63 -7.17
CA GLU A 162 -15.57 33.50 -7.50
C GLU A 162 -16.76 32.66 -7.99
N LEU A 163 -17.86 32.72 -7.23
CA LEU A 163 -19.17 32.19 -7.63
C LEU A 163 -19.67 32.97 -8.85
N THR A 164 -19.26 32.54 -10.04
CA THR A 164 -19.86 33.04 -11.27
C THR A 164 -21.16 32.27 -11.48
N THR A 165 -22.28 32.95 -11.29
CA THR A 165 -23.61 32.45 -11.67
C THR A 165 -23.61 32.17 -13.16
N VAL A 166 -23.61 30.89 -13.55
CA VAL A 166 -23.70 30.48 -14.95
C VAL A 166 -25.16 30.57 -15.36
N GLU A 167 -25.49 31.57 -16.18
CA GLU A 167 -26.77 31.65 -16.88
C GLU A 167 -26.96 30.41 -17.78
N GLU A 168 -28.21 29.95 -17.86
CA GLU A 168 -28.65 28.80 -18.64
C GLU A 168 -28.20 28.89 -20.11
N GLN A 169 -27.14 28.16 -20.46
CA GLN A 169 -26.88 27.75 -21.83
C GLN A 169 -26.77 26.23 -21.85
N GLU A 170 -27.46 25.61 -22.81
CA GLU A 170 -27.50 24.17 -23.03
C GLU A 170 -26.08 23.58 -23.14
N MET A 171 -25.57 23.04 -22.04
CA MET A 171 -24.33 22.28 -22.02
C MET A 171 -24.59 20.84 -22.50
N ALA A 172 -23.71 20.34 -23.37
CA ALA A 172 -23.74 18.95 -23.82
C ALA A 172 -23.54 17.99 -22.62
N LEU A 173 -24.25 16.85 -22.62
CA LEU A 173 -24.19 15.83 -21.55
C LEU A 173 -22.76 15.41 -21.18
N SER A 174 -21.84 15.43 -22.16
CA SER A 174 -20.43 15.08 -21.97
C SER A 174 -19.62 16.10 -21.15
N ASP A 175 -20.04 17.36 -21.15
CA ASP A 175 -19.36 18.42 -20.40
C ASP A 175 -19.87 18.47 -18.95
N LEU A 176 -21.12 18.04 -18.73
CA LEU A 176 -21.69 17.77 -17.41
C LEU A 176 -21.02 16.59 -16.70
N GLU A 177 -20.67 15.51 -17.42
CA GLU A 177 -19.98 14.35 -16.84
C GLU A 177 -18.57 14.70 -16.33
N LYS A 178 -17.82 15.48 -17.10
CA LYS A 178 -16.47 15.93 -16.70
C LYS A 178 -16.51 16.96 -15.55
N ALA A 179 -17.43 17.91 -15.61
CA ALA A 179 -17.64 18.85 -14.51
C ALA A 179 -18.13 18.16 -13.24
N ALA A 180 -18.93 17.08 -13.37
CA ALA A 180 -19.35 16.25 -12.26
C ALA A 180 -18.17 15.46 -11.65
N GLU A 181 -17.23 14.94 -12.44
CA GLU A 181 -16.03 14.26 -11.91
C GLU A 181 -15.07 15.22 -11.18
N GLU A 182 -15.00 16.48 -11.61
CA GLU A 182 -14.11 17.48 -11.02
C GLU A 182 -14.70 18.22 -9.81
N ALA A 183 -16.02 18.23 -9.67
CA ALA A 183 -16.72 18.92 -8.58
C ALA A 183 -16.37 18.33 -7.20
N PRO A 184 -15.93 19.15 -6.22
CA PRO A 184 -15.57 18.71 -4.87
C PRO A 184 -16.69 17.93 -4.16
N ILE A 185 -17.94 18.29 -4.42
CA ILE A 185 -19.13 17.63 -3.82
C ILE A 185 -19.25 16.19 -4.32
N VAL A 186 -19.01 15.94 -5.60
CA VAL A 186 -19.11 14.59 -6.19
C VAL A 186 -17.98 13.71 -5.69
N LYS A 187 -16.77 14.25 -5.55
CA LYS A 187 -15.63 13.56 -4.91
C LYS A 187 -15.96 13.17 -3.47
N LEU A 188 -16.57 14.07 -2.69
CA LEU A 188 -17.02 13.77 -1.33
C LEU A 188 -18.04 12.64 -1.28
N VAL A 189 -19.05 12.67 -2.16
CA VAL A 189 -20.07 11.60 -2.24
C VAL A 189 -19.44 10.25 -2.59
N ASN A 190 -18.55 10.22 -3.59
CA ASN A 190 -17.85 9.01 -3.99
C ASN A 190 -17.00 8.43 -2.85
N LEU A 191 -16.36 9.30 -2.07
CA LEU A 191 -15.57 8.90 -0.90
C LEU A 191 -16.45 8.27 0.19
N VAL A 192 -17.60 8.88 0.51
CA VAL A 192 -18.56 8.34 1.48
C VAL A 192 -19.07 6.97 1.06
N LEU A 193 -19.42 6.81 -0.22
CA LEU A 193 -19.90 5.53 -0.76
C LEU A 193 -18.81 4.46 -0.73
N THR A 194 -17.59 4.81 -1.12
CA THR A 194 -16.46 3.87 -1.13
C THR A 194 -16.10 3.41 0.28
N ASP A 195 -16.06 4.33 1.25
CA ASP A 195 -15.78 4.01 2.65
C ASP A 195 -16.90 3.16 3.28
N ALA A 196 -18.17 3.44 2.94
CA ALA A 196 -19.30 2.64 3.39
C ALA A 196 -19.22 1.18 2.90
N VAL A 197 -18.88 0.97 1.61
CA VAL A 197 -18.70 -0.37 1.05
C VAL A 197 -17.52 -1.08 1.71
N ARG A 198 -16.38 -0.39 1.86
CA ARG A 198 -15.16 -0.95 2.48
C ARG A 198 -15.42 -1.42 3.92
N ARG A 199 -16.23 -0.67 4.67
CA ARG A 199 -16.59 -0.97 6.07
C ARG A 199 -17.79 -1.90 6.21
N GLY A 200 -18.36 -2.39 5.11
CA GLY A 200 -19.54 -3.26 5.15
C GLY A 200 -20.77 -2.60 5.76
N ALA A 201 -20.92 -1.28 5.58
CA ALA A 201 -22.06 -0.55 6.09
C ALA A 201 -23.34 -0.97 5.37
N SER A 202 -24.36 -1.32 6.15
CA SER A 202 -25.71 -1.62 5.67
C SER A 202 -26.49 -0.35 5.28
N ASP A 203 -26.23 0.75 5.98
CA ASP A 203 -26.92 2.03 5.76
C ASP A 203 -25.96 3.18 6.00
N ILE A 204 -26.14 4.24 5.21
CA ILE A 204 -25.46 5.52 5.34
C ILE A 204 -26.51 6.52 5.83
N HIS A 205 -26.34 6.99 7.06
CA HIS A 205 -27.19 8.00 7.68
C HIS A 205 -26.56 9.37 7.48
N ILE A 206 -27.28 10.26 6.81
CA ILE A 206 -26.91 11.65 6.62
C ILE A 206 -27.79 12.50 7.53
N GLU A 207 -27.20 13.12 8.54
CA GLU A 207 -27.92 13.82 9.61
C GLU A 207 -27.53 15.30 9.65
N PRO A 208 -28.30 16.15 8.95
CA PRO A 208 -28.16 17.59 9.06
C PRO A 208 -28.83 18.07 10.35
N TYR A 209 -28.03 18.60 11.28
CA TYR A 209 -28.53 19.32 12.46
C TYR A 209 -28.36 20.82 12.25
N GLU A 210 -29.01 21.63 13.10
CA GLU A 210 -29.00 23.10 13.00
C GLU A 210 -27.60 23.73 13.02
N LYS A 211 -26.61 23.07 13.64
CA LYS A 211 -25.25 23.61 13.84
C LYS A 211 -24.13 22.65 13.42
N GLU A 212 -24.48 21.44 13.02
CA GLU A 212 -23.50 20.42 12.68
C GLU A 212 -24.07 19.47 11.63
N TYR A 213 -23.22 18.97 10.77
CA TYR A 213 -23.57 17.92 9.83
C TYR A 213 -22.83 16.66 10.25
N ARG A 214 -23.52 15.52 10.30
CA ARG A 214 -22.92 14.24 10.67
C ARG A 214 -23.29 13.18 9.66
N VAL A 215 -22.33 12.33 9.32
CA VAL A 215 -22.59 11.12 8.55
C VAL A 215 -22.16 9.91 9.35
N ARG A 216 -23.12 9.00 9.54
CA ARG A 216 -22.96 7.79 10.34
C ARG A 216 -23.19 6.56 9.48
N PHE A 217 -22.43 5.51 9.72
CA PHE A 217 -22.63 4.21 9.07
C PHE A 217 -23.26 3.22 10.03
N ARG A 218 -24.21 2.43 9.55
CA ARG A 218 -24.73 1.27 10.29
C ARG A 218 -23.94 0.03 9.92
N ILE A 219 -23.02 -0.36 10.79
CA ILE A 219 -22.17 -1.54 10.62
C ILE A 219 -22.57 -2.54 11.71
N ASP A 220 -22.95 -3.75 11.31
CA ASP A 220 -23.42 -4.82 12.23
C ASP A 220 -24.52 -4.38 13.20
N GLY A 221 -25.41 -3.48 12.74
CA GLY A 221 -26.53 -2.94 13.52
C GLY A 221 -26.18 -1.78 14.45
N ILE A 222 -24.92 -1.36 14.54
CA ILE A 222 -24.47 -0.23 15.36
C ILE A 222 -24.19 0.99 14.49
N LEU A 223 -24.69 2.16 14.91
CA LEU A 223 -24.42 3.43 14.26
C LEU A 223 -23.09 4.02 14.72
N GLN A 224 -22.15 4.18 13.79
CA GLN A 224 -20.83 4.77 14.03
C GLN A 224 -20.70 6.11 13.33
N ASN A 225 -20.18 7.13 14.01
CA ASN A 225 -19.91 8.43 13.39
C ASN A 225 -18.62 8.37 12.57
N VAL A 226 -18.71 8.74 11.29
CA VAL A 226 -17.60 8.59 10.33
C VAL A 226 -17.07 9.94 9.88
N MET A 227 -17.94 10.94 9.74
CA MET A 227 -17.51 12.29 9.43
C MET A 227 -18.47 13.32 10.01
N SER A 228 -17.92 14.47 10.39
CA SER A 228 -18.68 15.65 10.79
C SER A 228 -18.16 16.88 10.02
N PRO A 229 -18.55 17.05 8.74
CA PRO A 229 -18.12 18.21 7.98
C PRO A 229 -18.67 19.49 8.63
N SER A 230 -17.84 20.53 8.68
CA SER A 230 -18.21 21.83 9.23
C SER A 230 -19.23 22.52 8.31
N LEU A 231 -20.28 23.06 8.91
CA LEU A 231 -21.13 24.05 8.25
C LEU A 231 -20.40 25.39 8.33
N LYS A 232 -19.93 25.90 7.20
CA LYS A 232 -19.60 27.32 7.05
C LYS A 232 -20.87 28.10 6.76
#